data_AF-A0A803V901-F1
#
_entry.id   AF-A0A803V901-F1
#
_cell.length_a   1.000
_cell.length_b   1.000
_cell.length_c   1.000
_cell.angle_alpha   90.00
_cell.angle_beta   90.00
_cell.angle_gamma   90.00
#
_symmetry.space_group_name_H-M   'P 1'
#
loop_
_entity.id
_entity.type
_entity.pdbx_description
1 polymer ?
#
loop_
_entity_poly.entity_id
_entity_poly.type
_entity_poly.pdbx_seq_one_letter_code
_entity_poly.pdbx_strand_id
1 'polypeptide(L)'
;RVEVFHAGRWGTVCDDAWDLADAQVSCRQVRCGPALALAGSGEFGPGEGPIWLDDVTCTGEEAALELCPAHTWGEHNCHHGEDAGVVCAGETWTGVSSEHGQGCAGVSLPRCVLPQVTPQVCSPRCGCTGGRMHR
;
A
#
# COMPACT_ATOMS: atom_id res chain seq x y z
N ARG A 1 3.11 5.72 -4.47
CA ARG A 1 3.49 4.91 -5.64
C ARG A 1 3.15 3.46 -5.34
N VAL A 2 2.64 2.74 -6.32
CA VAL A 2 2.33 1.30 -6.19
C VAL A 2 3.51 0.49 -6.71
N GLU A 3 3.89 -0.54 -5.96
CA GLU A 3 4.95 -1.47 -6.34
C GLU A 3 4.46 -2.90 -6.13
N VAL A 4 4.83 -3.80 -7.04
CA VAL A 4 4.50 -5.23 -7.02
C VAL A 4 5.78 -6.07 -7.03
N PHE A 5 5.72 -7.24 -6.39
CA PHE A 5 6.84 -8.16 -6.31
C PHE A 5 6.66 -9.31 -7.30
N HIS A 6 7.50 -9.36 -8.33
CA HIS A 6 7.46 -10.39 -9.37
C HIS A 6 8.87 -10.86 -9.70
N ALA A 7 9.03 -12.16 -10.01
CA ALA A 7 10.32 -12.77 -10.36
C ALA A 7 11.49 -12.42 -9.41
N GLY A 8 11.22 -12.32 -8.11
CA GLY A 8 12.23 -12.09 -7.08
C GLY A 8 12.67 -10.63 -6.90
N ARG A 9 12.01 -9.65 -7.54
CA ARG A 9 12.33 -8.23 -7.42
C ARG A 9 11.08 -7.34 -7.39
N TRP A 10 11.18 -6.23 -6.67
CA TRP A 10 10.17 -5.17 -6.71
C TRP A 10 10.25 -4.42 -8.04
N GLY A 11 9.10 -3.92 -8.49
CA GLY A 11 8.95 -3.06 -9.65
C GLY A 11 7.64 -2.27 -9.55
N THR A 12 7.49 -1.29 -10.42
CA THR A 12 6.37 -0.34 -10.42
C THR A 12 5.24 -0.78 -11.35
N VAL A 13 4.15 -0.02 -11.36
CA VAL A 13 2.98 -0.19 -12.23
C VAL A 13 2.84 1.09 -13.05
N CYS A 14 2.59 0.99 -14.36
CA CYS A 14 2.33 2.16 -15.20
C CYS A 14 0.93 2.75 -14.91
N ASP A 15 0.77 4.06 -15.10
CA ASP A 15 -0.50 4.78 -14.93
C ASP A 15 -1.41 4.78 -16.17
N ASP A 16 -0.97 4.17 -17.28
CA ASP A 16 -1.82 3.88 -18.43
C ASP A 16 -3.00 2.99 -18.02
N ALA A 17 -4.21 3.43 -18.37
CA ALA A 17 -5.50 2.87 -17.95
C ALA A 17 -5.77 2.85 -16.43
N TRP A 18 -4.86 3.34 -15.58
CA TRP A 18 -4.98 3.28 -14.12
C TRP A 18 -6.19 4.05 -13.59
N ASP A 19 -7.12 3.32 -12.96
CA ASP A 19 -8.39 3.87 -12.49
C ASP A 19 -8.72 3.52 -11.02
N LEU A 20 -9.92 3.94 -10.59
CA LEU A 20 -10.36 3.75 -9.21
C LEU A 20 -10.58 2.29 -8.84
N ALA A 21 -10.91 1.41 -9.80
CA ALA A 21 -11.05 -0.02 -9.57
C ALA A 21 -9.68 -0.65 -9.28
N ASP A 22 -8.65 -0.28 -10.03
CA ASP A 22 -7.27 -0.76 -9.79
C ASP A 22 -6.73 -0.28 -8.44
N ALA A 23 -6.97 1.00 -8.14
CA ALA A 23 -6.65 1.61 -6.86
C ALA A 23 -7.38 0.93 -5.70
N GLN A 24 -8.65 0.55 -5.89
CA GLN A 24 -9.43 -0.15 -4.89
C GLN A 24 -8.89 -1.55 -4.61
N VAL A 25 -8.51 -2.30 -5.64
CA VAL A 25 -7.82 -3.60 -5.49
C VAL A 25 -6.52 -3.41 -4.72
N SER A 26 -5.72 -2.40 -5.07
CA SER A 26 -4.45 -2.08 -4.41
C SER A 26 -4.62 -1.80 -2.92
N CYS A 27 -5.53 -0.91 -2.54
CA CYS A 27 -5.79 -0.56 -1.15
C CYS A 27 -6.37 -1.73 -0.36
N ARG A 28 -7.25 -2.53 -0.98
CA ARG A 28 -7.83 -3.72 -0.34
C ARG A 28 -6.78 -4.81 -0.12
N GLN A 29 -5.90 -5.05 -1.09
CA GLN A 29 -4.84 -6.05 -1.01
C GLN A 29 -3.93 -5.82 0.20
N VAL A 30 -3.63 -4.57 0.53
CA VAL A 30 -2.83 -4.17 1.71
C VAL A 30 -3.67 -3.76 2.93
N ARG A 31 -4.97 -4.04 2.92
CA ARG A 31 -5.92 -3.75 4.01
C ARG A 31 -5.78 -2.33 4.54
N CYS A 32 -5.92 -1.36 3.64
CA CYS A 32 -5.78 0.06 3.93
C CYS A 32 -7.07 0.85 3.63
N GLY A 33 -8.23 0.21 3.83
CA GLY A 33 -9.53 0.82 3.54
C GLY A 33 -9.77 1.04 2.04
N PRO A 34 -10.79 1.82 1.66
CA PRO A 34 -11.08 2.15 0.26
C PRO A 34 -10.04 3.12 -0.33
N ALA A 35 -9.92 3.10 -1.65
CA ALA A 35 -9.19 4.12 -2.40
C ALA A 35 -9.92 5.47 -2.30
N LEU A 36 -9.15 6.53 -2.04
CA LEU A 36 -9.66 7.91 -1.96
C LEU A 36 -9.30 8.73 -3.19
N ALA A 37 -8.11 8.52 -3.72
CA ALA A 37 -7.62 9.26 -4.87
C ALA A 37 -6.60 8.42 -5.66
N LEU A 38 -6.61 8.66 -6.97
CA LEU A 38 -5.54 8.24 -7.87
C LEU A 38 -4.42 9.26 -7.81
N ALA A 39 -3.20 8.80 -7.99
CA ALA A 39 -2.03 9.65 -8.13
C ALA A 39 -1.19 9.07 -9.27
N GLY A 40 -1.42 9.58 -10.48
CA GLY A 40 -0.67 9.18 -11.67
C GLY A 40 0.59 10.02 -11.87
N SER A 41 1.29 9.74 -12.97
CA SER A 41 2.34 10.56 -13.55
C SER A 41 3.46 10.92 -12.56
N GLY A 42 3.85 9.94 -11.74
CA GLY A 42 5.00 10.08 -10.85
C GLY A 42 4.80 11.08 -9.72
N GLU A 43 3.56 11.40 -9.31
CA GLU A 43 3.26 12.36 -8.23
C GLU A 43 4.00 12.03 -6.92
N PHE A 44 4.21 10.76 -6.63
CA PHE A 44 4.97 10.29 -5.45
C PHE A 44 6.47 10.14 -5.70
N GLY A 45 6.97 10.70 -6.80
CA GLY A 45 8.30 10.50 -7.33
C GLY A 45 8.45 9.20 -8.12
N PRO A 46 9.37 9.18 -9.10
CA PRO A 46 9.65 7.99 -9.88
C PRO A 46 10.18 6.86 -8.98
N GLY A 47 9.80 5.64 -9.31
CA GLY A 47 10.40 4.43 -8.78
C GLY A 47 11.70 4.08 -9.49
N GLU A 48 12.17 2.87 -9.20
CA GLU A 48 13.38 2.30 -9.79
C GLU A 48 13.13 0.85 -10.18
N GLY A 49 13.93 0.35 -11.13
CA GLY A 49 13.92 -1.07 -11.50
C GLY A 49 12.99 -1.34 -12.69
N PRO A 50 12.27 -2.47 -12.71
CA PRO A 50 11.35 -2.80 -13.79
C PRO A 50 10.00 -2.11 -13.56
N ILE A 51 9.30 -1.78 -14.64
CA ILE A 51 7.86 -1.54 -14.62
C ILE A 51 7.22 -2.89 -14.94
N TRP A 52 6.44 -3.42 -13.99
CA TRP A 52 5.98 -4.81 -14.06
C TRP A 52 4.63 -4.98 -14.72
N LEU A 53 3.73 -4.02 -14.51
CA LEU A 53 2.36 -4.06 -15.00
C LEU A 53 2.08 -2.77 -15.78
N ASP A 54 1.30 -2.92 -16.85
CA ASP A 54 0.88 -1.87 -17.76
C ASP A 54 -0.53 -2.20 -18.30
N ASP A 55 -1.32 -1.18 -18.63
CA ASP A 55 -2.75 -1.26 -18.97
C ASP A 55 -3.55 -2.17 -18.02
N VAL A 56 -3.36 -1.96 -16.71
CA VAL A 56 -4.11 -2.71 -15.69
C VAL A 56 -5.57 -2.31 -15.75
N THR A 57 -6.47 -3.29 -15.85
CA THR A 57 -7.92 -3.07 -15.99
C THR A 57 -8.71 -3.99 -15.07
N CYS A 58 -8.62 -3.74 -13.76
CA CYS A 58 -9.36 -4.46 -12.74
C CYS A 58 -10.88 -4.20 -12.85
N THR A 59 -11.67 -5.18 -12.41
CA THR A 59 -13.10 -4.99 -12.14
C THR A 59 -13.36 -4.30 -10.79
N GLY A 60 -12.36 -4.33 -9.90
CA GLY A 60 -12.45 -3.82 -8.53
C GLY A 60 -12.66 -4.92 -7.49
N GLU A 61 -12.83 -6.17 -7.91
CA GLU A 61 -13.14 -7.33 -7.05
C GLU A 61 -11.99 -8.34 -6.92
N GLU A 62 -10.91 -8.13 -7.67
CA GLU A 62 -9.72 -8.97 -7.65
C GLU A 62 -9.04 -8.95 -6.27
N ALA A 63 -8.51 -10.09 -5.85
CA ALA A 63 -7.82 -10.19 -4.56
C ALA A 63 -6.47 -9.47 -4.55
N ALA A 64 -5.85 -9.30 -5.72
CA ALA A 64 -4.57 -8.65 -5.91
C ALA A 64 -4.43 -8.12 -7.35
N LEU A 65 -3.57 -7.10 -7.54
CA LEU A 65 -3.32 -6.50 -8.86
C LEU A 65 -2.82 -7.51 -9.91
N GLU A 66 -2.06 -8.52 -9.49
CA GLU A 66 -1.54 -9.59 -10.37
C GLU A 66 -2.64 -10.45 -11.02
N LEU A 67 -3.88 -10.36 -10.53
CA LEU A 67 -5.04 -11.10 -11.04
C LEU A 67 -5.90 -10.26 -11.99
N CYS A 68 -5.61 -8.96 -12.13
CA CYS A 68 -6.31 -8.11 -13.06
C CYS A 68 -5.78 -8.35 -14.49
N PRO A 69 -6.64 -8.21 -15.51
CA PRO A 69 -6.18 -8.11 -16.89
C PRO A 69 -5.16 -6.97 -17.03
N ALA A 70 -4.03 -7.27 -17.68
CA ALA A 70 -2.92 -6.36 -17.93
C ALA A 70 -2.08 -6.94 -19.09
N HIS A 71 -1.11 -6.17 -19.59
CA HIS A 71 -0.10 -6.71 -20.51
C HIS A 71 0.77 -7.80 -19.87
N THR A 72 1.55 -8.49 -20.70
CA THR A 72 2.55 -9.45 -20.21
C THR A 72 3.50 -8.77 -19.22
N TRP A 73 3.86 -9.44 -18.14
CA TRP A 73 4.80 -8.90 -17.13
C TRP A 73 6.07 -8.30 -17.76
N GLY A 74 6.30 -7.01 -17.52
CA GLY A 74 7.44 -6.27 -18.04
C GLY A 74 7.33 -5.81 -19.50
N GLU A 75 6.22 -6.07 -20.18
CA GLU A 75 5.89 -5.50 -21.48
C GLU A 75 5.13 -4.18 -21.25
N HIS A 76 5.78 -3.06 -21.56
CA HIS A 76 5.23 -1.72 -21.38
C HIS A 76 5.92 -0.74 -22.32
N ASN A 77 5.26 0.39 -22.59
CA ASN A 77 5.87 1.54 -23.28
C ASN A 77 6.22 2.70 -22.33
N CYS A 78 5.92 2.55 -21.04
CA CYS A 78 6.06 3.60 -20.04
C CYS A 78 7.49 3.81 -19.52
N HIS A 79 7.73 4.96 -18.90
CA HIS A 79 8.90 5.28 -18.10
C HIS A 79 8.51 5.58 -16.64
N HIS A 80 9.46 5.66 -15.70
CA HIS A 80 9.15 5.89 -14.27
C HIS A 80 8.51 7.25 -13.93
N GLY A 81 8.36 8.13 -14.92
CA GLY A 81 7.55 9.34 -14.76
C GLY A 81 6.05 9.07 -14.87
N GLU A 82 5.68 7.85 -15.23
CA GLU A 82 4.31 7.32 -15.43
C GLU A 82 4.01 6.25 -14.37
N ASP A 83 4.78 6.19 -13.28
CA ASP A 83 4.50 5.23 -12.21
C ASP A 83 3.19 5.59 -11.50
N ALA A 84 2.29 4.61 -11.43
CA ALA A 84 0.99 4.70 -10.79
C ALA A 84 1.09 4.83 -9.26
N GLY A 85 0.05 5.41 -8.69
CA GLY A 85 -0.07 5.72 -7.29
C GLY A 85 -1.53 5.76 -6.84
N VAL A 86 -1.70 5.55 -5.54
CA VAL A 86 -3.00 5.60 -4.89
C VAL A 86 -2.87 6.20 -3.49
N VAL A 87 -3.89 6.96 -3.09
CA VAL A 87 -4.12 7.35 -1.70
C VAL A 87 -5.27 6.50 -1.16
N CYS A 88 -5.00 5.72 -0.12
CA CYS A 88 -6.01 4.92 0.57
C CYS A 88 -6.51 5.66 1.81
N ALA A 89 -7.73 5.35 2.27
CA ALA A 89 -8.31 5.97 3.46
C ALA A 89 -7.57 5.59 4.75
N GLY A 90 -6.96 4.40 4.76
CA GLY A 90 -6.38 3.74 5.91
C GLY A 90 -7.41 3.23 6.92
N GLU A 91 -6.97 2.26 7.74
CA GLU A 91 -7.80 1.75 8.82
C GLU A 91 -7.67 2.66 10.04
N THR A 92 -8.78 3.19 10.54
CA THR A 92 -8.82 3.88 11.82
C THR A 92 -8.74 2.83 12.93
N TRP A 93 -7.54 2.64 13.49
CA TRP A 93 -7.37 1.76 14.64
C TRP A 93 -7.91 2.47 15.90
N THR A 94 -9.17 2.25 16.23
CA THR A 94 -9.73 2.63 17.54
C THR A 94 -9.24 1.65 18.60
N GLY A 95 -7.95 1.75 18.95
CA GLY A 95 -7.39 1.01 20.07
C GLY A 95 -8.03 1.47 21.37
N VAL A 96 -9.01 0.73 21.89
CA VAL A 96 -9.47 0.89 23.28
C VAL A 96 -8.45 0.21 24.18
N SER A 97 -7.51 0.99 24.73
CA SER A 97 -6.69 0.53 25.86
C SER A 97 -7.47 0.75 27.17
N SER A 98 -8.19 -0.27 27.62
CA SER A 98 -8.44 -0.47 29.05
C SER A 98 -7.33 -1.42 29.52
N GLU A 99 -6.53 -1.16 30.56
CA GLU A 99 -6.90 -0.71 31.89
C GLU A 99 -5.76 0.05 32.60
N HIS A 100 -6.13 0.90 33.56
CA HIS A 100 -5.30 1.74 34.46
C HIS A 100 -4.95 3.17 33.97
N GLY A 101 -5.97 4.01 33.85
CA GLY A 101 -6.00 5.28 34.59
C GLY A 101 -4.88 6.31 34.38
N GLN A 102 -4.36 6.53 33.18
CA GLN A 102 -3.90 7.86 32.73
C GLN A 102 -3.85 7.85 31.19
N GLY A 103 -4.79 8.56 30.57
CA GLY A 103 -5.05 8.48 29.14
C GLY A 103 -3.89 8.98 28.28
N CYS A 104 -3.42 8.14 27.37
CA CYS A 104 -2.89 8.61 26.10
C CYS A 104 -4.10 8.85 25.19
N ALA A 105 -4.39 10.11 24.83
CA ALA A 105 -5.31 10.37 23.73
C ALA A 105 -4.65 9.80 22.47
N GLY A 106 -5.09 8.61 22.04
CA GLY A 106 -4.58 7.96 20.85
C GLY A 106 -4.88 8.82 19.64
N VAL A 107 -3.85 9.27 18.92
CA VAL A 107 -4.04 9.80 17.58
C VAL A 107 -4.44 8.61 16.73
N SER A 108 -5.71 8.56 16.33
CA SER A 108 -6.22 7.56 15.38
C SER A 108 -5.63 7.87 14.01
N LEU A 109 -4.40 7.43 13.77
CA LEU A 109 -3.77 7.55 12.46
C LEU A 109 -4.25 6.41 11.57
N PRO A 110 -4.63 6.69 10.32
CA PRO A 110 -4.81 5.65 9.32
C PRO A 110 -3.51 4.85 9.20
N ARG A 111 -3.53 3.55 9.50
CA ARG A 111 -2.39 2.65 9.26
C ARG A 111 -2.79 1.61 8.23
N CYS A 112 -1.99 1.48 7.18
CA CYS A 112 -2.07 0.33 6.28
C CYS A 112 -1.37 -0.86 6.95
N VAL A 113 -1.97 -2.05 6.87
CA VAL A 113 -1.26 -3.29 7.26
C VAL A 113 -0.42 -3.74 6.06
N LEU A 114 0.84 -3.30 6.00
CA LEU A 114 1.76 -3.83 4.99
C LEU A 114 1.94 -5.34 5.23
N PRO A 115 1.76 -6.22 4.22
CA PRO A 115 1.76 -7.67 4.43
C PRO A 115 3.01 -8.31 5.03
N GLN A 116 4.11 -7.57 5.28
CA GLN A 116 5.36 -8.14 5.80
C GLN A 116 6.03 -7.29 6.89
N VAL A 117 5.36 -6.25 7.40
CA VAL A 117 5.90 -5.44 8.51
C VAL A 117 4.97 -5.60 9.69
N THR A 118 5.37 -6.44 10.66
CA THR A 118 4.75 -6.40 11.99
C THR A 118 4.81 -4.96 12.49
N PRO A 119 3.69 -4.27 12.72
CA PRO A 119 3.75 -2.88 13.13
C PRO A 119 4.35 -2.82 14.53
N GLN A 120 5.62 -2.40 14.64
CA GLN A 120 6.12 -1.90 15.90
C GLN A 120 5.35 -0.62 16.20
N VAL A 121 4.43 -0.68 17.17
CA VAL A 121 3.83 0.50 17.76
C VAL A 121 4.87 1.06 18.72
N CYS A 122 5.72 1.97 18.23
CA CYS A 122 6.70 2.64 19.06
C CYS A 122 6.36 4.14 19.12
N SER A 123 5.98 4.60 20.30
CA SER A 123 5.87 6.02 20.61
C SER A 123 7.15 6.47 21.31
N PRO A 124 7.74 7.64 20.95
CA PRO A 124 8.97 8.14 21.55
C PRO A 124 8.84 8.49 23.05
N ARG A 125 7.63 8.44 23.63
CA ARG A 125 7.40 8.69 25.07
C ARG A 125 6.78 7.54 25.86
N CYS A 126 6.30 6.47 25.20
CA CYS A 126 5.50 5.44 25.88
C CYS A 126 6.09 4.02 25.84
N GLY A 127 7.27 3.82 25.24
CA GLY A 127 7.87 2.49 25.09
C GLY A 127 7.09 1.57 24.14
N CYS A 128 7.73 0.50 23.67
CA CYS A 128 7.11 -0.48 22.77
C CYS A 128 6.65 -1.69 23.59
N THR A 129 5.37 -2.07 23.49
CA THR A 129 4.85 -3.29 24.14
C THR A 129 5.00 -4.49 23.19
N GLY A 130 5.92 -5.41 23.52
CA GLY A 130 6.02 -6.71 22.86
C GLY A 130 7.41 -7.37 22.92
N GLY A 131 7.59 -8.32 23.84
CA GLY A 131 8.49 -9.48 23.69
C GLY A 131 10.00 -9.29 23.90
N ARG A 132 10.55 -9.89 24.95
CA ARG A 132 11.99 -9.95 25.26
C ARG A 132 12.82 -10.56 24.11
N MET A 133 13.89 -9.87 23.73
CA MET A 133 15.10 -10.54 23.22
C MET A 133 15.80 -11.23 24.40
N HIS A 134 15.92 -12.55 24.35
CA HIS A 134 16.98 -13.24 25.09
C HIS A 134 18.30 -13.03 24.33
N ARG A 135 19.37 -12.79 25.11
CA ARG A 135 20.72 -12.43 24.65
C ARG A 135 21.29 -13.40 23.62
#